data_AF-D4X791-F1
#
_entry.id   AF-D4X791-F1
#
_cell.length_a   1.000
_cell.length_b   1.000
_cell.length_c   1.000
_cell.angle_alpha   90.00
_cell.angle_beta   90.00
_cell.angle_gamma   90.00
#
_symmetry.space_group_name_H-M   'P 1'
#
loop_
_entity.id
_entity.type
_entity.pdbx_description
1 polymer ?
#
loop_
_entity_poly.entity_id
_entity_poly.type
_entity_poly.pdbx_seq_one_letter_code
_entity_poly.pdbx_strand_id
1 'polypeptide(L)' 'MNLLQRANLNPFQMLLRHRSGDWGDVQMEDALANEAAAVHGNRVISSYEAAGERLWIITEADRSATTLLQPEEY' A
#
# COMPACT_ATOMS: atom_id res chain seq x y z
N MET A 1 18.63 7.09 -5.24
CA MET A 1 17.79 7.49 -4.10
C MET A 1 16.40 6.93 -4.38
N ASN A 2 15.81 6.18 -3.44
CA ASN A 2 14.50 5.54 -3.68
C ASN A 2 13.33 6.52 -3.49
N LEU A 3 12.11 6.12 -3.88
CA LEU A 3 10.92 6.97 -3.82
C LEU A 3 10.67 7.54 -2.42
N LEU A 4 10.75 6.71 -1.38
CA LEU A 4 10.49 7.12 0.01
C LEU A 4 11.44 8.23 0.47
N GLN A 5 12.72 8.16 0.09
CA GLN A 5 13.70 9.20 0.38
C GLN A 5 13.41 10.50 -0.39
N ARG A 6 13.07 10.41 -1.67
CA ARG A 6 12.76 11.58 -2.53
C ARG A 6 11.51 12.32 -2.06
N ALA A 7 10.49 11.57 -1.63
CA ALA A 7 9.23 12.11 -1.14
C ALA A 7 9.26 12.47 0.35
N ASN A 8 10.39 12.28 1.04
CA ASN A 8 10.53 12.45 2.49
C ASN A 8 9.46 11.69 3.29
N LEU A 9 9.12 10.49 2.84
CA LEU A 9 8.12 9.62 3.46
C LEU A 9 8.76 8.64 4.44
N ASN A 10 8.14 8.50 5.61
CA ASN A 10 8.54 7.50 6.57
C ASN A 10 7.85 6.15 6.25
N PRO A 11 8.61 5.08 5.97
CA PRO A 11 8.03 3.77 5.63
C PRO A 11 7.06 3.23 6.70
N PHE A 12 7.38 3.45 7.99
CA PHE A 12 6.53 3.01 9.09
C PHE A 12 5.20 3.77 9.14
N GLN A 13 5.19 5.06 8.82
CA GLN A 13 3.95 5.83 8.73
C GLN A 13 3.06 5.31 7.59
N MET A 14 3.67 4.96 6.47
CA MET A 14 2.95 4.39 5.33
C MET A 14 2.36 3.00 5.66
N LEU A 15 3.11 2.17 6.37
CA LEU A 15 2.60 0.89 6.90
C LEU A 15 1.46 1.08 7.90
N LEU A 16 1.53 2.11 8.77
CA LEU A 16 0.46 2.41 9.72
C LEU A 16 -0.83 2.80 9.01
N ARG A 17 -0.75 3.62 7.95
CA ARG A 17 -1.89 4.00 7.11
C ARG A 17 -2.52 2.76 6.45
N HIS A 18 -1.71 1.93 5.81
CA HIS A 18 -2.18 0.67 5.21
C HIS A 18 -2.88 -0.23 6.24
N ARG A 19 -2.29 -0.39 7.43
CA ARG A 19 -2.89 -1.20 8.51
C ARG A 19 -4.19 -0.60 9.05
N SER A 20 -4.36 0.71 9.04
CA SER A 20 -5.56 1.39 9.56
C SER A 20 -6.72 1.42 8.56
N GLY A 21 -6.57 0.83 7.37
CA GLY A 21 -7.58 0.89 6.31
C GLY A 21 -7.54 2.18 5.50
N ASP A 22 -6.46 2.94 5.60
CA ASP A 22 -6.22 4.05 4.67
C ASP A 22 -5.58 3.46 3.41
N TRP A 23 -6.41 3.21 2.41
CA TRP A 23 -5.98 2.60 1.15
C TRP A 23 -5.32 3.59 0.18
N GLY A 24 -5.35 4.90 0.52
CA GLY A 24 -4.81 5.98 -0.31
C GLY A 24 -5.56 6.17 -1.62
N ASP A 25 -4.82 6.32 -2.71
CA ASP A 25 -5.29 6.66 -4.06
C ASP A 25 -5.78 5.44 -4.86
N VAL A 26 -6.50 4.53 -4.21
CA VAL A 26 -7.19 3.41 -4.87
C VAL A 26 -8.64 3.79 -5.20
N GLN A 27 -9.24 3.11 -6.17
CA GLN A 27 -10.65 3.31 -6.50
C GLN A 27 -11.55 2.77 -5.36
N MET A 28 -12.81 3.22 -5.30
CA MET A 28 -13.74 2.81 -4.25
C MET A 28 -13.96 1.28 -4.25
N GLU A 29 -14.02 0.67 -5.42
CA GLU A 29 -14.17 -0.78 -5.59
C GLU A 29 -12.97 -1.54 -4.99
N ASP A 30 -11.75 -1.04 -5.22
CA ASP A 30 -10.52 -1.63 -4.68
C ASP A 30 -10.42 -1.41 -3.17
N ALA A 31 -10.84 -0.25 -2.66
CA ALA A 31 -10.93 0.02 -1.23
C ALA A 31 -11.89 -0.99 -0.55
N LEU A 32 -13.08 -1.23 -1.13
CA LEU A 32 -14.02 -2.22 -0.63
C LEU A 32 -13.46 -3.65 -0.70
N ALA A 33 -12.73 -3.97 -1.77
CA ALA A 33 -12.03 -5.24 -1.90
C ALA A 33 -10.95 -5.40 -0.83
N ASN A 34 -10.21 -4.34 -0.51
CA ASN A 34 -9.21 -4.33 0.57
C ASN A 34 -9.85 -4.53 1.96
N GLU A 35 -10.97 -3.87 2.25
CA GLU A 35 -11.72 -4.07 3.49
C GLU A 35 -12.15 -5.54 3.65
N ALA A 36 -12.74 -6.11 2.58
CA ALA A 36 -13.11 -7.52 2.57
C ALA A 36 -11.89 -8.43 2.69
N ALA A 37 -10.80 -8.12 2.00
CA ALA A 37 -9.56 -8.88 2.02
C ALA A 37 -8.90 -8.85 3.40
N ALA A 38 -8.99 -7.74 4.12
CA ALA A 38 -8.47 -7.58 5.48
C ALA A 38 -9.13 -8.57 6.46
N VAL A 39 -10.42 -8.86 6.28
CA VAL A 39 -11.19 -9.78 7.12
C VAL A 39 -11.15 -11.23 6.61
N HIS A 40 -11.25 -11.43 5.30
CA HIS A 40 -11.49 -12.75 4.69
C HIS A 40 -10.23 -13.42 4.12
N GLY A 41 -9.08 -12.74 4.12
CA GLY A 41 -7.79 -13.36 3.81
C GLY A 41 -7.38 -13.33 2.33
N ASN A 42 -7.51 -12.17 1.67
CA ASN A 42 -6.93 -11.93 0.34
C ASN A 42 -5.78 -10.92 0.42
N ARG A 43 -5.03 -10.78 -0.67
CA ARG A 43 -4.03 -9.72 -0.84
C ARG A 43 -4.68 -8.35 -0.64
N VAL A 44 -3.98 -7.46 0.06
CA VAL A 44 -4.41 -6.07 0.31
C VAL A 44 -3.42 -5.13 -0.37
N ILE A 45 -3.91 -4.11 -1.06
CA ILE A 45 -3.08 -3.17 -1.81
C ILE A 45 -3.48 -1.73 -1.46
N SER A 46 -2.60 -0.98 -0.81
CA SER A 46 -2.72 0.49 -0.79
C SER A 46 -1.89 1.10 -1.90
N SER A 47 -2.33 2.25 -2.40
CA SER A 47 -1.60 3.07 -3.37
C SER A 47 -1.48 4.50 -2.85
N TYR A 48 -0.32 5.13 -3.00
CA TYR A 48 -0.13 6.53 -2.64
C TYR A 48 0.64 7.26 -3.73
N GLU A 49 0.20 8.45 -4.10
CA GLU A 49 0.99 9.37 -4.92
C GLU A 49 2.02 10.10 -4.05
N ALA A 50 3.28 10.03 -4.46
CA ALA A 50 4.40 10.61 -3.73
C ALA A 50 5.41 11.17 -4.73
N ALA A 51 5.71 12.47 -4.65
CA ALA A 51 6.68 13.13 -5.54
C ALA A 51 6.45 12.90 -7.05
N GLY A 52 5.18 12.73 -7.47
CA GLY A 52 4.80 12.47 -8.87
C GLY A 52 4.96 11.00 -9.31
N GLU A 53 5.31 10.11 -8.40
CA GLU A 53 5.40 8.66 -8.62
C GLU A 53 4.41 7.93 -7.71
N ARG A 54 4.13 6.66 -8.04
CA ARG A 54 3.20 5.85 -7.27
C ARG A 54 3.96 4.90 -6.35
N LEU A 55 3.55 4.87 -5.08
CA LEU A 55 4.00 3.90 -4.08
C LEU A 55 2.88 2.89 -3.84
N TRP A 56 3.19 1.61 -3.97
CA TRP A 56 2.32 0.52 -3.56
C TRP A 56 2.76 -0.08 -2.24
N ILE A 57 1.77 -0.43 -1.41
CA ILE A 57 1.97 -1.24 -0.22
C ILE A 57 1.11 -2.47 -0.37
N ILE A 58 1.76 -3.62 -0.49
CA ILE A 58 1.09 -4.88 -0.76
C ILE A 58 1.31 -5.79 0.45
N THR A 59 0.22 -6.26 1.03
CA THR A 59 0.25 -7.35 2.01
C THR A 59 -0.28 -8.62 1.36
N GLU A 60 0.52 -9.69 1.41
CA GLU A 60 0.15 -10.98 0.82
C GLU A 60 -1.09 -11.59 1.49
N ALA A 61 -1.80 -12.46 0.77
CA ALA A 61 -3.05 -13.07 1.24
C ALA A 61 -2.87 -13.86 2.54
N ASP A 62 -1.73 -14.54 2.68
CA ASP A 62 -1.33 -15.29 3.87
C ASP A 62 -0.68 -14.43 4.96
N ARG A 63 -0.57 -13.11 4.74
CA ARG A 63 0.09 -12.14 5.64
C ARG A 63 1.58 -12.46 5.88
N SER A 64 2.22 -13.24 5.02
CA SER A 64 3.63 -13.61 5.17
C SER A 64 4.58 -12.43 5.01
N ALA A 65 4.19 -11.44 4.20
CA ALA A 65 4.98 -10.25 3.94
C ALA A 65 4.10 -9.02 3.66
N THR A 66 4.65 -7.85 3.98
CA THR A 66 4.17 -6.56 3.51
C THR A 66 5.31 -5.82 2.83
N THR A 67 5.15 -5.50 1.56
CA THR A 67 6.21 -4.91 0.73
C THR A 67 5.80 -3.50 0.29
N LEU A 68 6.75 -2.56 0.35
CA LEU A 68 6.61 -1.22 -0.21
C LEU A 68 7.44 -1.15 -1.49
N LEU A 69 6.81 -0.87 -2.62
CA LEU A 69 7.47 -0.84 -3.92
C LEU A 69 6.79 0.13 -4.89
N GLN A 70 7.52 0.58 -5.90
CA GLN A 70 6.96 1.30 -7.06
C GLN A 70 6.36 0.30 -8.05
N PRO A 71 5.33 0.68 -8.85
CA PRO A 71 4.75 -0.21 -9.86
C PRO A 71 5.76 -0.80 -10.85
N GLU A 72 6.88 -0.12 -11.09
CA GLU A 72 7.96 -0.57 -11.99
C GLU A 72 8.87 -1.65 -11.36
N GLU A 73 8.80 -1.83 -10.04
CA GLU A 73 9.57 -2.82 -9.28
C GLU A 73 8.80 -4.14 -9.09
N TYR A 74 7.56 -4.21 -9.57
CA TYR A 74 6.72 -5.39 -9.59
C TYR A 74 6.89 -6.18 -10.89
#